data_AF-A0A2Z6RYK9-F1
#
_entry.id   AF-A0A2Z6RYK9-F1
#
_cell.length_a   1.000
_cell.length_b   1.000
_cell.length_c   1.000
_cell.angle_alpha   90.00
_cell.angle_beta   90.00
_cell.angle_gamma   90.00
#
_symmetry.space_group_name_H-M   'P 1'
#
loop_
_entity.id
_entity.type
_entity.pdbx_description
1 polymer ?
#
loop_
_entity_poly.entity_id
_entity_poly.type
_entity_poly.pdbx_seq_one_letter_code
_entity_poly.pdbx_strand_id
1 'polypeptide(L)'
;MTQCWHPDPSKRPTESNLHELLGNWTIAICDDPGPSEISNQFDIAEEKKFSDLERNKFRQQTIHPQAFYTSRLLHFPELINTFRHSSDDLKFL
;
A
#
# COMPACT_ATOMS: atom_id res chain seq x y z
N MET A 1 0.72 -5.22 10.07
CA MET A 1 0.86 -3.98 9.26
C MET A 1 1.79 -2.93 9.85
N THR A 2 2.01 -2.87 11.17
CA THR A 2 2.93 -1.89 11.81
C THR A 2 4.34 -1.90 11.21
N GLN A 3 4.86 -3.07 10.85
CA GLN A 3 6.17 -3.21 10.19
C GLN A 3 6.22 -2.55 8.79
N CYS A 4 5.08 -2.46 8.07
CA CYS A 4 5.00 -1.78 6.77
C CYS A 4 5.27 -0.27 6.88
N TRP A 5 5.08 0.30 8.07
CA TRP A 5 5.29 1.72 8.33
C TRP A 5 6.64 1.99 8.99
N HIS A 6 7.54 1.00 9.00
CA HIS A 6 8.87 1.21 9.56
C HIS A 6 9.59 2.37 8.82
N PRO A 7 10.16 3.36 9.53
CA PRO A 7 10.78 4.54 8.92
C PRO A 7 11.93 4.15 7.98
N ASP A 8 12.75 3.19 8.42
CA ASP A 8 13.77 2.53 7.60
C ASP A 8 13.11 1.52 6.63
N PRO A 9 13.19 1.73 5.30
CA PRO A 9 12.59 0.85 4.30
C PRO A 9 13.14 -0.58 4.31
N SER A 10 14.41 -0.76 4.71
CA SER A 10 15.05 -2.10 4.74
C SER A 10 14.45 -3.02 5.80
N LYS A 11 13.77 -2.44 6.80
CA LYS A 11 13.08 -3.15 7.88
C LYS A 11 11.60 -3.38 7.59
N ARG A 12 11.09 -2.90 6.45
CA ARG A 12 9.73 -3.20 6.01
C ARG A 12 9.68 -4.63 5.48
N PRO A 13 8.53 -5.32 5.59
CA PRO A 13 8.37 -6.64 5.01
C PRO A 13 8.59 -6.60 3.50
N THR A 14 9.12 -7.70 2.97
CA THR A 14 9.25 -7.88 1.52
C THR A 14 7.88 -8.12 0.88
N GLU A 15 7.81 -7.95 -0.43
CA GLU A 15 6.61 -8.29 -1.21
C GLU A 15 6.16 -9.73 -0.96
N SER A 16 7.11 -10.68 -0.94
CA SER A 16 6.79 -12.09 -0.78
C SER A 16 6.26 -12.41 0.62
N ASN A 17 6.76 -11.73 1.67
CA ASN A 17 6.19 -11.86 3.02
C ASN A 17 4.75 -11.34 3.08
N LEU A 18 4.46 -10.25 2.38
CA LEU A 18 3.09 -9.71 2.30
C LEU A 18 2.17 -10.64 1.52
N HIS A 19 2.65 -11.18 0.39
CA HIS A 19 1.88 -12.12 -0.43
C HIS A 19 1.45 -13.35 0.40
N GLU A 20 2.38 -13.97 1.12
CA GLU A 20 2.09 -15.13 1.97
C GLU A 20 1.09 -14.78 3.08
N LEU A 21 1.32 -13.66 3.79
CA LEU A 21 0.43 -13.20 4.86
C LEU A 21 -1.00 -12.95 4.36
N LEU A 22 -1.14 -12.25 3.23
CA LEU A 22 -2.44 -11.92 2.63
C LEU A 22 -3.14 -13.17 2.07
N GLY A 23 -2.38 -14.13 1.54
CA GLY A 23 -2.92 -15.42 1.13
C GLY A 23 -3.54 -16.17 2.31
N ASN A 24 -2.82 -16.24 3.43
CA ASN A 24 -3.33 -16.88 4.65
C ASN A 24 -4.59 -16.19 5.20
N TRP A 25 -4.66 -14.86 5.13
CA TRP A 25 -5.87 -14.13 5.51
C TRP A 25 -7.05 -14.42 4.60
N THR A 26 -6.82 -14.48 3.28
CA THR A 26 -7.86 -14.84 2.31
C THR A 26 -8.45 -16.19 2.63
N ILE A 27 -7.62 -17.21 2.88
CA ILE A 27 -8.07 -18.55 3.28
C ILE A 27 -8.88 -18.50 4.57
N ALA A 28 -8.39 -17.80 5.59
CA ALA A 28 -9.05 -17.70 6.90
C ALA A 28 -10.39 -16.92 6.90
N ILE A 29 -10.67 -16.16 5.83
CA ILE A 29 -11.91 -15.41 5.66
C ILE A 29 -12.88 -16.13 4.71
N CYS A 30 -12.36 -16.71 3.62
CA CYS A 30 -13.18 -17.27 2.56
C CYS A 30 -13.41 -18.78 2.66
N ASP A 31 -12.43 -19.53 3.18
CA ASP A 31 -12.39 -20.99 3.09
C ASP A 31 -12.56 -21.69 4.46
N ASP A 32 -12.33 -20.98 5.57
CA ASP A 32 -12.51 -21.52 6.92
C ASP A 32 -14.02 -21.54 7.28
N PRO A 33 -14.61 -22.71 7.59
CA PRO A 33 -16.01 -22.80 8.00
C PRO A 33 -16.29 -22.18 9.38
N GLY A 34 -15.25 -21.89 10.17
CA GLY A 34 -15.36 -21.25 11.49
C GLY A 34 -14.92 -19.78 11.47
N PRO A 35 -15.46 -18.94 12.37
CA PRO A 35 -15.00 -17.56 12.50
C PRO A 35 -13.57 -17.55 13.05
N SER A 36 -12.64 -17.10 12.23
CA SER A 36 -11.27 -16.79 12.66
C SER A 36 -11.20 -15.39 13.28
N GLU A 37 -10.16 -15.12 14.07
CA GLU A 37 -9.93 -13.79 14.65
C GLU A 37 -9.84 -12.71 13.56
N ILE A 38 -9.19 -13.02 12.43
CA ILE A 38 -9.08 -12.09 11.31
C ILE A 38 -10.44 -11.84 10.64
N SER A 39 -11.26 -12.89 10.48
CA SER A 39 -12.63 -12.75 9.93
C SER A 39 -13.49 -11.83 10.80
N ASN A 40 -13.48 -12.03 12.11
CA ASN A 40 -14.20 -11.16 13.05
C ASN A 40 -13.73 -9.69 12.98
N GLN A 41 -12.42 -9.46 12.88
CA GLN A 41 -11.88 -8.11 12.73
C GLN A 41 -12.32 -7.45 11.41
N PHE A 42 -12.41 -8.22 10.32
CA PHE A 42 -12.90 -7.74 9.04
C PHE A 42 -14.38 -7.34 9.09
N ASP A 43 -15.23 -8.17 9.71
CA ASP A 43 -16.66 -7.87 9.89
C ASP A 43 -16.86 -6.56 10.66
N ILE A 44 -16.19 -6.41 11.81
CA ILE A 44 -16.25 -5.18 12.63
C ILE A 44 -15.80 -3.96 11.83
N ALA A 45 -14.72 -4.09 11.06
CA ALA A 45 -14.20 -3.00 10.23
C ALA A 45 -15.18 -2.61 9.11
N GLU A 46 -15.86 -3.59 8.51
CA GLU A 46 -16.85 -3.38 7.47
C GLU A 46 -18.12 -2.71 8.00
N GLU A 47 -18.66 -3.17 9.13
CA GLU A 47 -19.80 -2.52 9.79
C GLU A 47 -19.50 -1.06 10.13
N LYS A 48 -18.28 -0.80 10.63
CA LYS A 48 -17.81 0.57 10.90
C LYS A 48 -17.71 1.40 9.63
N LYS A 49 -17.18 0.85 8.54
CA LYS A 49 -17.07 1.52 7.24
C LYS A 49 -18.46 1.96 6.74
N PHE A 50 -19.44 1.07 6.78
CA PHE A 50 -20.82 1.39 6.38
C PHE A 50 -21.44 2.45 7.30
N SER A 51 -21.29 2.30 8.62
CA SER A 51 -21.79 3.26 9.60
C SER A 51 -21.17 4.66 9.43
N ASP A 52 -19.88 4.74 9.12
CA ASP A 52 -19.18 6.02 8.91
C ASP A 52 -19.52 6.63 7.54
N LEU A 53 -19.87 5.81 6.54
CA LEU A 53 -20.40 6.24 5.23
C LEU A 53 -21.76 6.92 5.40
N GLU A 54 -22.69 6.26 6.10
CA GLU A 54 -24.02 6.82 6.38
C GLU A 54 -23.94 8.16 7.12
N ARG A 55 -22.96 8.29 8.02
CA ARG A 55 -22.70 9.52 8.80
C ARG A 55 -21.86 10.54 8.04
N ASN A 56 -21.51 10.31 6.78
CA ASN A 56 -20.66 11.18 5.95
C ASN A 56 -19.31 11.55 6.59
N LYS A 57 -18.78 10.73 7.51
CA LYS A 57 -17.55 11.05 8.25
C LYS A 57 -16.30 11.04 7.37
N PHE A 58 -16.32 10.35 6.24
CA PHE A 58 -15.22 10.38 5.27
C PHE A 58 -14.95 11.76 4.66
N ARG A 59 -15.89 12.72 4.80
CA ARG A 59 -15.68 14.12 4.38
C ARG A 59 -14.82 14.91 5.38
N GLN A 60 -14.60 14.39 6.59
CA GLN A 60 -13.80 15.03 7.65
C GLN A 60 -12.45 14.33 7.80
N GLN A 61 -11.66 14.26 6.73
CA GLN A 61 -10.34 13.64 6.80
C GLN A 61 -9.42 14.47 7.70
N THR A 62 -8.96 13.87 8.81
CA THR A 62 -7.90 14.42 9.62
C THR A 62 -6.57 14.13 8.95
N ILE A 63 -6.00 15.14 8.29
CA ILE A 63 -4.64 15.03 7.74
C ILE A 63 -3.67 15.03 8.93
N HIS A 64 -2.79 14.02 8.99
CA HIS A 64 -1.76 14.00 10.02
C HIS A 64 -0.86 15.24 9.85
N PRO A 65 -0.48 15.98 10.91
CA PRO A 65 0.31 17.21 10.77
C PRO A 65 1.65 17.03 10.03
N GLN A 66 2.20 15.81 10.05
CA GLN A 66 3.43 15.45 9.33
C GLN A 66 3.18 14.87 7.93
N ALA A 67 1.91 14.69 7.52
CA ALA A 67 1.58 14.27 6.17
C ALA A 67 1.72 15.47 5.23
N PHE A 68 2.92 15.64 4.68
CA PHE A 68 3.17 16.57 3.58
C PHE A 68 3.23 15.77 2.27
N TYR A 69 2.23 15.92 1.41
CA TYR A 69 2.34 15.42 0.03
C TYR A 69 2.96 16.54 -0.82
N THR A 70 4.28 16.66 -0.79
CA THR A 70 4.97 17.49 -1.78
C THR A 70 5.31 16.60 -2.96
N SER A 71 4.90 17.00 -4.17
CA SER A 71 5.47 16.46 -5.39
C SER A 71 6.98 16.73 -5.37
N ARG A 72 7.76 15.72 -4.98
CA ARG A 72 9.21 15.80 -4.99
C ARG A 72 9.68 15.19 -6.30
N LEU A 73 10.42 15.95 -7.09
CA LEU A 73 11.19 15.39 -8.21
C LEU A 73 12.12 14.33 -7.64
N LEU A 74 11.81 13.06 -7.90
CA LEU A 74 12.67 11.95 -7.55
C LEU A 74 13.82 11.95 -8.56
N HIS A 75 15.03 12.27 -8.09
CA HIS A 75 16.21 12.24 -8.92
C HIS A 75 16.70 10.79 -9.05
N PHE A 76 16.41 10.17 -10.18
CA PHE A 76 16.87 8.83 -10.55
C PHE A 76 17.90 8.92 -11.67
N PRO A 77 19.18 9.20 -11.37
CA PRO A 77 20.23 9.37 -12.39
C PRO A 77 20.41 8.13 -13.27
N GLU A 78 20.10 6.94 -12.76
CA GLU A 78 20.13 5.67 -13.49
C GLU A 78 19.12 5.63 -14.64
N LEU A 79 17.96 6.28 -14.47
CA LEU A 79 16.93 6.39 -15.50
C LEU A 79 17.21 7.50 -16.51
N ILE A 80 18.08 8.46 -16.20
CA ILE A 80 18.44 9.55 -17.12
C ILE A 80 19.43 9.04 -18.18
N ASN A 81 20.31 8.11 -17.81
CA ASN A 81 21.33 7.57 -18.71
C ASN A 81 20.77 6.60 -19.75
N THR A 82 19.66 5.92 -19.47
CA THR A 82 18.99 5.02 -20.44
C THR A 82 18.39 5.79 -21.62
N PHE A 83 17.82 6.98 -21.39
CA PHE A 83 17.31 7.83 -22.48
C PHE A 83 18.41 8.48 -23.32
N ARG A 84 19.58 8.74 -22.71
CA ARG A 84 20.70 9.34 -23.44
C ARG A 84 21.28 8.34 -24.46
N HIS A 85 21.41 7.06 -24.07
CA HIS A 85 21.82 5.99 -24.97
C HIS A 85 20.77 5.69 -26.07
N SER A 86 19.47 5.72 -25.77
CA SER A 86 18.45 5.46 -26.81
C SER A 86 18.35 6.58 -27.86
N SER A 87 18.81 7.79 -27.55
CA SER A 87 18.77 8.93 -28.49
C SER A 87 19.98 8.97 -29.45
N ASP A 88 21.08 8.32 -29.09
CA ASP A 88 22.26 8.22 -29.95
C ASP A 88 22.11 7.13 -31.03
N ASP A 89 21.24 6.14 -30.81
CA ASP A 89 20.88 5.10 -31.80
C ASP A 89 19.95 5.58 -32.92
N LEU A 90 19.31 6.76 -32.77
CA LEU A 90 18.45 7.38 -33.79
C LEU A 90 19.18 8.36 -34.72
N LYS A 91 20.51 8.45 -34.64
CA LYS A 91 21.35 9.33 -35.48
C LYS A 91 21.90 8.65 -36.75
N PHE A 92 21.50 7.40 -37.00
CA PHE A 92 21.93 6.61 -38.16
C PHE A 92 20.79 6.25 -39.15
N LEU A 93 19.70 7.02 -39.17
CA LEU A 93 18.68 6.97 -40.22
C LEU A 93 18.55 8.32 -40.93
#